data_AF-A0A521LFK2-F1
#
_entry.id   AF-A0A521LFK2-F1
#
_cell.length_a   1.000
_cell.length_b   1.000
_cell.length_c   1.000
_cell.angle_alpha   90.00
_cell.angle_beta   90.00
_cell.angle_gamma   90.00
#
_symmetry.space_group_name_H-M   'P 1'
#
loop_
_entity.id
_entity.type
_entity.pdbx_description
1 polymer ?
#
loop_
_entity_poly.entity_id
_entity_poly.type
_entity_poly.pdbx_seq_one_letter_code
_entity_poly.pdbx_strand_id
1 'polypeptide(L)'
;ILQQKPETIADFKASKRLDMDDRTETLIRSLKRSGSDYSEVFIKGPETEAIGRLVLDDYSATLFSSSPQTFAAIDAEIARGHQLADAIERIAHPNR
;
A
#
# COMPACT_ATOMS: atom_id res chain seq x y z
N ILE A 1 -4.70 -5.74 7.24
CA ILE A 1 -4.49 -6.37 5.92
C ILE A 1 -4.93 -5.40 4.83
N LEU A 2 -4.17 -5.31 3.73
CA LEU A 2 -4.52 -4.51 2.55
C LEU A 2 -5.15 -5.40 1.48
N GLN A 3 -5.50 -4.85 0.31
CA GLN A 3 -5.97 -5.66 -0.82
C GLN A 3 -5.01 -6.84 -1.12
N GLN A 4 -5.57 -8.03 -1.32
CA GLN A 4 -4.84 -9.26 -1.63
C GLN A 4 -5.43 -9.93 -2.87
N LYS A 5 -4.65 -10.80 -3.51
CA LYS A 5 -5.15 -11.59 -4.63
C LYS A 5 -6.19 -12.62 -4.15
N PRO A 6 -7.18 -13.00 -4.98
CA PRO A 6 -8.20 -13.97 -4.61
C PRO A 6 -7.66 -15.30 -4.09
N GLU A 7 -6.58 -15.81 -4.68
CA GLU A 7 -5.89 -17.04 -4.28
C GLU A 7 -5.25 -16.90 -2.89
N THR A 8 -4.65 -15.75 -2.59
CA THR A 8 -4.04 -15.48 -1.28
C THR A 8 -5.10 -15.42 -0.16
N ILE A 9 -6.28 -14.88 -0.46
CA ILE A 9 -7.40 -14.85 0.48
C ILE A 9 -7.91 -16.26 0.77
N ALA A 10 -8.04 -17.09 -0.27
CA ALA A 10 -8.42 -18.50 -0.11
C ALA A 10 -7.40 -19.26 0.75
N ASP A 11 -6.10 -19.01 0.52
CA ASP A 11 -5.02 -19.61 1.31
C ASP A 11 -5.09 -19.19 2.79
N PHE A 12 -5.44 -17.95 3.12
CA PHE A 12 -5.58 -17.54 4.53
C PHE A 12 -6.68 -18.32 5.25
N LYS A 13 -7.82 -18.53 4.59
CA LYS A 13 -8.94 -19.32 5.13
C LYS A 13 -8.54 -20.79 5.30
N ALA A 14 -7.94 -21.39 4.26
CA ALA A 14 -7.53 -22.80 4.28
C ALA A 14 -6.44 -23.08 5.34
N SER A 15 -5.46 -22.18 5.46
CA SER A 15 -4.37 -22.31 6.43
C SER A 15 -4.73 -21.88 7.85
N LYS A 16 -5.95 -21.38 8.09
CA LYS A 16 -6.40 -20.79 9.37
C LYS A 16 -5.47 -19.69 9.90
N ARG A 17 -4.73 -19.02 9.01
CA ARG A 17 -3.84 -17.89 9.37
C ARG A 17 -4.63 -16.65 9.77
N LEU A 18 -5.86 -16.54 9.27
CA LEU A 18 -6.81 -15.52 9.66
C LEU A 18 -8.14 -16.23 9.94
N ASP A 19 -8.73 -15.96 11.10
CA ASP A 19 -10.08 -16.43 11.41
C ASP A 19 -11.09 -15.62 10.59
N MET A 20 -11.65 -16.27 9.57
CA MET A 20 -12.44 -15.67 8.50
C MET A 20 -13.75 -16.42 8.34
N ASP A 21 -14.83 -15.81 8.80
CA ASP A 21 -16.17 -16.16 8.37
C ASP A 21 -16.43 -15.62 6.95
N ASP A 22 -17.54 -16.02 6.34
CA ASP A 22 -17.86 -15.63 4.96
C ASP A 22 -18.06 -14.12 4.80
N ARG A 23 -18.49 -13.43 5.87
CA ARG A 23 -18.59 -11.97 5.92
C ARG A 23 -17.22 -11.32 5.85
N THR A 24 -16.28 -11.75 6.70
CA THR A 24 -14.90 -11.25 6.74
C THR A 24 -14.21 -11.47 5.40
N GLU A 25 -14.40 -12.66 4.81
CA GLU A 25 -13.86 -12.96 3.49
C GLU A 25 -14.40 -12.00 2.43
N THR A 26 -15.71 -11.76 2.41
CA THR A 26 -16.34 -10.80 1.48
C THR A 26 -15.78 -9.39 1.66
N LEU A 27 -15.60 -8.94 2.91
CA LEU A 27 -15.02 -7.63 3.21
C LEU A 27 -13.57 -7.52 2.71
N ILE A 28 -12.72 -8.51 2.99
CA ILE A 28 -11.33 -8.51 2.54
C ILE A 28 -11.24 -8.52 1.01
N ARG A 29 -12.12 -9.28 0.33
CA ARG A 29 -12.22 -9.29 -1.14
C ARG A 29 -12.67 -7.94 -1.72
N SER A 30 -13.44 -7.16 -0.96
CA SER A 30 -13.93 -5.85 -1.39
C SER A 30 -12.89 -4.72 -1.25
N LEU A 31 -11.80 -4.93 -0.52
CA LEU A 31 -10.76 -3.92 -0.32
C LEU A 31 -10.18 -3.48 -1.67
N LYS A 32 -10.20 -2.17 -1.90
CA LYS A 32 -9.64 -1.55 -3.11
C LYS A 32 -8.46 -0.65 -2.81
N ARG A 33 -7.62 -0.50 -3.82
CA ARG A 33 -6.64 0.57 -3.92
C ARG A 33 -7.12 1.61 -4.92
N SER A 34 -7.20 2.86 -4.50
CA SER A 34 -7.51 4.00 -5.37
C SER A 34 -6.21 4.63 -5.86
N GLY A 35 -5.54 4.00 -6.84
CA GLY A 35 -4.31 4.53 -7.43
C GLY A 35 -3.25 4.93 -6.37
N SER A 36 -2.92 6.21 -6.34
CA SER A 36 -2.04 6.85 -5.34
C SER A 36 -2.78 7.50 -4.17
N ASP A 37 -4.10 7.66 -4.21
CA ASP A 37 -4.85 8.44 -3.24
C ASP A 37 -4.98 7.74 -1.88
N TYR A 38 -5.36 6.45 -1.91
CA TYR A 38 -5.46 5.63 -0.71
C TYR A 38 -5.50 4.14 -1.01
N SER A 39 -5.15 3.35 -0.01
CA SER A 39 -5.45 1.91 0.05
C SER A 39 -6.44 1.63 1.18
N GLU A 40 -7.46 0.83 0.94
CA GLU A 40 -8.32 0.36 2.03
C GLU A 40 -7.58 -0.68 2.87
N VAL A 41 -7.76 -0.58 4.19
CA VAL A 41 -7.16 -1.47 5.18
C VAL A 41 -8.26 -2.08 6.02
N PHE A 42 -8.24 -3.41 6.14
CA PHE A 42 -9.03 -4.14 7.12
C PHE A 42 -8.18 -4.42 8.36
N ILE A 43 -8.70 -4.08 9.53
CA ILE A 43 -8.06 -4.27 10.84
C ILE A 43 -8.96 -5.21 11.65
N LYS A 44 -8.41 -6.34 12.09
CA LYS A 44 -9.08 -7.31 12.96
C LYS A 44 -8.42 -7.29 14.34
N GLY A 45 -9.17 -6.88 15.35
CA GLY A 45 -8.86 -7.08 16.75
C GLY A 45 -9.63 -8.28 17.34
N PRO A 46 -9.40 -8.62 18.61
CA PRO A 46 -10.09 -9.73 19.26
C PRO A 46 -11.61 -9.57 19.32
N GLU A 47 -12.09 -8.33 19.46
CA GLU A 47 -13.53 -8.02 19.66
C GLU A 47 -14.11 -7.11 18.57
N THR A 48 -13.28 -6.59 17.67
CA THR A 48 -13.70 -5.55 16.73
C THR A 48 -13.00 -5.70 15.39
N GLU A 49 -13.76 -5.41 14.34
CA GLU A 49 -13.28 -5.34 12.97
C GLU A 49 -13.55 -3.95 12.40
N ALA A 50 -12.57 -3.39 11.70
CA ALA A 50 -12.68 -2.06 11.13
C ALA A 50 -12.12 -2.02 9.71
N ILE A 51 -12.73 -1.19 8.86
CA ILE A 51 -12.20 -0.81 7.56
C ILE A 51 -11.84 0.66 7.62
N GLY A 52 -10.61 0.98 7.22
CA GLY A 52 -10.11 2.34 7.10
C GLY A 52 -9.48 2.60 5.74
N ARG A 53 -9.10 3.85 5.51
CA ARG A 53 -8.26 4.24 4.36
C ARG A 53 -6.88 4.62 4.88
N LEU A 54 -5.86 3.97 4.34
CA LEU A 54 -4.47 4.37 4.48
C LEU A 54 -4.16 5.39 3.38
N VAL A 55 -4.04 6.65 3.79
CA VAL A 55 -3.62 7.78 2.95
C VAL A 55 -2.16 8.07 3.31
N LEU A 56 -1.29 8.12 2.30
CA LEU A 56 0.10 8.49 2.47
C LEU A 56 0.29 9.94 2.00
N ASP A 57 1.19 10.67 2.65
CA ASP A 57 1.73 11.91 2.07
C ASP A 57 2.59 11.59 0.84
N ASP A 58 2.83 12.60 -0.02
CA ASP A 58 3.53 12.39 -1.29
C ASP A 58 4.97 11.86 -1.11
N TYR A 59 5.65 12.25 -0.03
CA TYR A 59 6.99 11.75 0.28
C TYR A 59 6.94 10.26 0.61
N SER A 60 6.08 9.87 1.55
CA SER A 60 5.86 8.46 1.91
C SER A 60 5.41 7.63 0.71
N ALA A 61 4.52 8.17 -0.13
CA ALA A 61 4.04 7.49 -1.33
C ALA A 61 5.18 7.26 -2.34
N THR A 62 6.08 8.23 -2.50
CA THR A 62 7.27 8.11 -3.35
C THR A 62 8.26 7.10 -2.79
N LEU A 63 8.59 7.22 -1.50
CA LEU A 63 9.55 6.37 -0.80
C LEU A 63 9.15 4.88 -0.83
N PHE A 64 7.88 4.58 -0.59
CA PHE A 64 7.37 3.20 -0.56
C PHE A 64 6.79 2.72 -1.89
N SER A 65 6.99 3.48 -2.96
CA SER A 65 6.50 3.11 -4.29
C SER A 65 7.20 1.86 -4.81
N SER A 66 6.42 0.89 -5.29
CA SER A 66 6.93 -0.24 -6.06
C SER A 66 6.86 0.00 -7.57
N SER A 67 6.62 1.24 -8.01
CA SER A 67 6.56 1.59 -9.43
C SER A 67 7.97 1.62 -10.03
N PRO A 68 8.21 0.90 -11.15
CA PRO A 68 9.47 1.01 -11.88
C PRO A 68 9.78 2.44 -12.33
N GLN A 69 8.75 3.24 -12.63
CA GLN A 69 8.89 4.63 -13.04
C GLN A 69 9.37 5.52 -11.89
N THR A 70 8.80 5.36 -10.68
CA THR A 70 9.28 6.07 -9.49
C THR A 70 10.72 5.70 -9.19
N PHE A 71 11.06 4.41 -9.25
CA PHE A 71 12.42 3.94 -9.02
C PHE A 71 13.42 4.54 -10.00
N ALA A 72 13.12 4.49 -11.31
CA ALA A 72 13.97 5.07 -12.34
C ALA A 72 14.15 6.60 -12.19
N ALA A 73 13.12 7.30 -11.72
CA ALA A 73 13.21 8.74 -11.44
C ALA A 73 14.17 9.02 -10.27
N ILE A 74 14.09 8.23 -9.18
CA ILE A 74 15.00 8.36 -8.02
C ILE A 74 16.45 8.09 -8.46
N ASP A 75 16.69 7.01 -9.20
CA ASP A 75 18.02 6.68 -9.71
C ASP A 75 18.59 7.79 -10.61
N ALA A 76 17.75 8.43 -11.42
CA ALA A 76 18.16 9.54 -12.27
C ALA A 76 18.61 10.77 -11.46
N GLU A 77 17.92 11.09 -10.36
CA GLU A 77 18.35 12.19 -9.47
C GLU A 77 19.64 11.86 -8.72
N ILE A 78 19.79 10.61 -8.27
CA ILE A 78 21.03 10.14 -7.63
C ILE A 78 22.20 10.22 -8.61
N ALA A 79 21.99 9.83 -9.88
CA ALA A 79 23.00 9.93 -10.92
C ALA A 79 23.40 11.40 -11.23
N ARG A 80 22.54 12.38 -10.93
CA ARG A 80 22.85 13.81 -10.99
C ARG A 80 23.60 14.33 -9.76
N GLY A 81 23.87 13.46 -8.78
CA GLY A 81 24.63 13.77 -7.56
C GLY A 81 23.76 14.17 -6.36
N HIS A 82 22.43 14.08 -6.47
CA HIS A 82 21.55 14.31 -5.33
C HIS A 82 21.64 13.16 -4.32
N GLN A 83 21.53 13.48 -3.03
CA GLN A 83 21.36 12.47 -2.00
C GLN A 83 19.97 11.83 -2.14
N LEU A 84 19.83 10.57 -1.71
CA LEU A 84 18.57 9.83 -1.81
C LEU A 84 17.37 10.59 -1.23
N ALA A 85 17.54 11.21 -0.06
CA ALA A 85 16.47 11.97 0.58
C ALA A 85 16.02 13.17 -0.27
N ASP A 86 16.98 13.91 -0.84
CA ASP A 86 16.69 15.06 -1.71
C ASP A 86 16.06 14.62 -3.04
N ALA A 87 16.50 13.48 -3.58
CA ALA A 87 15.92 12.88 -4.78
C ALA A 87 14.43 12.54 -4.58
N ILE A 88 14.10 11.90 -3.45
CA ILE A 88 12.72 11.58 -3.08
C ILE A 88 11.90 12.86 -2.92
N GLU A 89 12.42 13.87 -2.22
CA GLU A 89 11.73 15.15 -2.00
C GLU A 89 11.38 15.83 -3.33
N ARG A 90 12.33 15.87 -4.27
CA ARG A 90 12.14 16.47 -5.61
C ARG A 90 11.07 15.75 -6.43
N ILE A 91 11.01 14.42 -6.33
CA ILE A 91 10.03 13.61 -7.07
C ILE A 91 8.64 13.71 -6.45
N ALA A 92 8.58 13.70 -5.10
CA ALA A 92 7.33 13.86 -4.36
C ALA A 92 6.72 15.26 -4.56
N HIS A 93 7.56 16.29 -4.71
CA HIS A 93 7.14 17.69 -4.78
C HIS A 93 7.78 18.43 -5.98
N PRO A 94 7.42 18.09 -7.23
CA PRO A 94 8.08 18.64 -8.42
C PRO A 94 7.86 20.14 -8.66
N ASN A 95 6.89 20.74 -7.96
CA ASN A 95 6.51 22.15 -8.08
C ASN A 95 6.99 23.01 -6.90
N ARG A 96 7.84 22.48 -6.02
CA ARG A 96 8.31 23.16 -4.81
C ARG A 96 9.75 23.64 -4.94
#